data_AF-A0A0T7A6N3-F1
#
_entry.id   AF-A0A0T7A6N3-F1
#
_cell.length_a   1.000
_cell.length_b   1.000
_cell.length_c   1.000
_cell.angle_alpha   90.00
_cell.angle_beta   90.00
_cell.angle_gamma   90.00
#
_symmetry.space_group_name_H-M   'P 1'
#
loop_
_entity.id
_entity.type
_entity.pdbx_description
1 polymer ?
#
loop_
_entity_poly.entity_id
_entity_poly.type
_entity_poly.pdbx_seq_one_letter_code
_entity_poly.pdbx_strand_id
1 'polypeptide(L)'
;MDIMDNEELRSTLRAIFNQQGVENRHDVQHMVWMEEMGELIQALSKAIRYGAEDGRREAILEEVADVMVSCLEIMVWYDFDCITVENRMSEKLIRFFKRILEKGSMV
;
A
#
# COMPACT_ATOMS: atom_id res chain seq x y z
N MET A 1 18.50 -9.64 10.28
CA MET A 1 18.24 -9.11 8.93
C MET A 1 18.00 -7.64 9.14
N ASP A 2 18.83 -6.78 8.56
CA ASP A 2 18.66 -5.34 8.73
C ASP A 2 17.42 -4.86 7.96
N ILE A 3 16.73 -3.87 8.50
CA ILE A 3 15.56 -3.28 7.88
C ILE A 3 16.04 -2.46 6.69
N MET A 4 15.54 -2.78 5.50
CA MET A 4 15.86 -2.03 4.29
C MET A 4 15.24 -0.63 4.33
N ASP A 5 15.97 0.38 3.89
CA ASP A 5 15.39 1.70 3.69
C ASP A 5 14.58 1.78 2.38
N ASN A 6 13.89 2.91 2.15
CA ASN A 6 13.05 3.08 0.96
C ASN A 6 13.84 3.06 -0.36
N GLU A 7 15.11 3.47 -0.36
CA GLU A 7 15.95 3.44 -1.57
C GLU A 7 16.41 2.00 -1.87
N GLU A 8 16.79 1.27 -0.83
CA GLU A 8 17.11 -0.16 -0.90
C GLU A 8 15.92 -1.00 -1.35
N LEU A 9 14.72 -0.74 -0.84
CA LEU A 9 13.49 -1.41 -1.28
C LEU A 9 13.23 -1.17 -2.78
N ARG A 10 13.32 0.07 -3.24
CA ARG A 10 13.07 0.41 -4.67
C ARG A 10 14.13 -0.19 -5.60
N SER A 11 15.40 -0.15 -5.22
CA SER A 11 16.47 -0.75 -6.02
C SER A 11 16.30 -2.28 -6.12
N THR A 12 15.87 -2.91 -5.03
CA THR A 12 15.55 -4.34 -4.99
C THR A 12 14.34 -4.68 -5.88
N LEU A 13 13.26 -3.90 -5.82
CA LEU A 13 12.10 -4.09 -6.69
C LEU A 13 12.45 -3.94 -8.17
N ARG A 14 13.27 -2.93 -8.54
CA ARG A 14 13.77 -2.79 -9.92
C ARG A 14 14.54 -4.03 -10.35
N ALA A 15 15.39 -4.58 -9.48
CA ALA A 15 16.12 -5.81 -9.79
C ALA A 15 15.19 -7.02 -9.99
N ILE A 16 14.16 -7.15 -9.14
CA ILE A 16 13.15 -8.21 -9.26
C ILE A 16 12.39 -8.11 -10.58
N PHE A 17 11.90 -6.92 -10.94
CA PHE A 17 11.19 -6.71 -12.21
C PHE A 17 12.04 -7.02 -13.44
N ASN A 18 13.31 -6.61 -13.41
CA ASN A 18 14.25 -6.91 -14.49
C ASN A 18 14.49 -8.42 -14.61
N GLN A 19 14.65 -9.12 -13.48
CA GLN A 19 14.88 -10.56 -13.46
C GLN A 19 13.66 -11.36 -13.93
N GLN A 20 12.45 -10.92 -13.56
CA GLN A 20 11.20 -11.59 -13.94
C GLN A 20 10.75 -11.24 -15.37
N GLY A 21 11.43 -10.33 -16.07
CA GLY A 21 11.09 -9.90 -17.42
C GLY A 21 9.71 -9.23 -17.51
N VAL A 22 9.28 -8.59 -16.42
CA VAL A 22 7.90 -8.10 -16.27
C VAL A 22 7.64 -6.86 -17.11
N GLU A 23 8.68 -6.18 -17.61
CA GLU A 23 8.59 -4.93 -18.40
C GLU A 23 7.56 -4.98 -19.54
N ASN A 24 7.26 -6.18 -20.08
CA ASN A 24 6.29 -6.37 -21.16
C ASN A 24 4.94 -6.99 -20.74
N ARG A 25 4.67 -7.14 -19.43
CA ARG A 25 3.45 -7.77 -18.88
C ARG A 25 2.68 -6.87 -17.91
N HIS A 26 2.41 -5.65 -18.35
CA HIS A 26 1.61 -4.64 -17.62
C HIS A 26 0.33 -5.21 -17.00
N ASP A 27 -0.43 -5.97 -17.78
CA ASP A 27 -1.73 -6.50 -17.32
C ASP A 27 -1.57 -7.50 -16.18
N VAL A 28 -0.49 -8.30 -16.19
CA VAL A 28 -0.23 -9.30 -15.14
C VAL A 28 0.14 -8.61 -13.83
N GLN A 29 1.01 -7.61 -13.88
CA GLN A 29 1.41 -6.91 -12.66
C GLN A 29 0.24 -6.13 -12.05
N HIS A 30 -0.59 -5.50 -12.88
CA HIS A 30 -1.80 -4.83 -12.41
C HIS A 30 -2.77 -5.80 -11.73
N MET A 31 -2.90 -7.04 -12.24
CA MET A 31 -3.72 -8.07 -11.61
C MET A 31 -3.20 -8.45 -10.23
N VAL A 32 -1.88 -8.63 -10.07
CA VAL A 32 -1.25 -8.91 -8.77
C VAL A 32 -1.58 -7.81 -7.77
N TRP A 33 -1.37 -6.55 -8.12
CA TRP A 33 -1.71 -5.44 -7.21
C TRP A 33 -3.19 -5.39 -6.83
N MET A 34 -4.09 -5.76 -7.75
CA MET A 34 -5.52 -5.83 -7.46
C MET A 34 -5.87 -7.02 -6.56
N GLU A 35 -5.12 -8.12 -6.64
CA GLU A 35 -5.25 -9.30 -5.79
C GLU A 35 -4.94 -8.94 -4.33
N GLU A 36 -3.78 -8.32 -4.06
CA GLU A 36 -3.38 -7.89 -2.71
C GLU A 36 -4.41 -6.95 -2.06
N MET A 37 -4.99 -6.04 -2.85
CA MET A 37 -6.06 -5.16 -2.38
C MET A 37 -7.33 -5.94 -2.02
N GLY A 38 -7.63 -7.00 -2.77
CA GLY A 38 -8.73 -7.92 -2.52
C GLY A 38 -8.53 -8.73 -1.24
N GLU A 39 -7.32 -9.18 -0.98
CA GLU A 39 -6.96 -9.95 0.22
C GLU A 39 -7.04 -9.08 1.47
N LEU A 40 -6.54 -7.83 1.43
CA LEU A 40 -6.73 -6.85 2.50
C LEU A 40 -8.22 -6.59 2.79
N ILE A 41 -9.04 -6.41 1.76
CA ILE A 41 -10.49 -6.25 1.92
C ILE A 41 -11.10 -7.48 2.61
N GLN A 42 -10.66 -8.68 2.22
CA GLN A 42 -11.14 -9.92 2.80
C GLN A 42 -10.74 -10.05 4.28
N ALA A 43 -9.50 -9.75 4.63
CA ALA A 43 -8.98 -9.78 6.01
C ALA A 43 -9.74 -8.80 6.91
N LEU A 44 -9.91 -7.55 6.47
CA LEU A 44 -10.70 -6.54 7.17
C LEU A 44 -12.16 -6.97 7.33
N SER A 45 -12.75 -7.55 6.29
CA SER A 45 -14.14 -8.06 6.35
C SER A 45 -14.30 -9.19 7.38
N LYS A 46 -13.31 -10.09 7.49
CA LYS A 46 -13.30 -11.13 8.52
C LYS A 46 -13.17 -10.51 9.92
N ALA A 47 -12.32 -9.51 10.10
CA ALA A 47 -12.14 -8.81 11.37
C ALA A 47 -13.40 -8.05 11.82
N ILE A 48 -14.13 -7.42 10.90
CA ILE A 48 -15.42 -6.78 11.19
C ILE A 48 -16.45 -7.82 11.66
N ARG A 49 -16.51 -8.99 11.02
CA ARG A 49 -17.51 -10.03 11.35
C ARG A 49 -17.21 -10.80 12.63
N TYR A 50 -15.94 -11.06 12.92
CA TYR A 50 -15.53 -12.01 13.97
C TYR A 50 -14.64 -11.39 15.05
N GLY A 51 -14.35 -10.08 14.99
CA GLY A 51 -13.41 -9.40 15.88
C GLY A 51 -11.95 -9.59 15.48
N ALA A 52 -11.09 -8.67 15.90
CA ALA A 52 -9.67 -8.64 15.58
C ALA A 52 -8.81 -9.28 16.70
N GLU A 53 -8.98 -10.60 16.88
CA GLU A 53 -8.11 -11.40 17.76
C GLU A 53 -6.73 -11.64 17.11
N ASP A 54 -5.75 -12.09 17.88
CA ASP A 54 -4.32 -12.12 17.49
C ASP A 54 -4.07 -12.71 16.10
N GLY A 55 -4.66 -13.86 15.76
CA GLY A 55 -4.49 -14.47 14.44
C GLY A 55 -5.09 -13.68 13.27
N ARG A 56 -6.12 -12.86 13.51
CA ARG A 56 -6.71 -11.99 12.47
C ARG A 56 -5.99 -10.65 12.38
N ARG A 57 -5.40 -10.17 13.49
CA ARG A 57 -4.55 -8.97 13.47
C ARG A 57 -3.27 -9.22 12.69
N GLU A 58 -2.68 -10.40 12.85
CA GLU A 58 -1.50 -10.79 12.08
C GLU A 58 -1.82 -10.88 10.58
N ALA A 59 -2.93 -11.52 10.22
CA ALA A 59 -3.37 -11.55 8.83
C ALA A 59 -3.55 -10.13 8.26
N ILE A 60 -4.21 -9.21 8.98
CA ILE A 60 -4.33 -7.81 8.52
C ILE A 60 -2.97 -7.14 8.36
N LEU A 61 -2.01 -7.41 9.25
CA LEU A 61 -0.66 -6.83 9.16
C LEU A 61 0.08 -7.31 7.91
N GLU A 62 -0.02 -8.61 7.61
CA GLU A 62 0.51 -9.22 6.39
C GLU A 62 -0.08 -8.57 5.15
N GLU A 63 -1.42 -8.52 5.03
CA GLU A 63 -2.08 -7.91 3.88
C GLU A 63 -1.78 -6.39 3.74
N VAL A 64 -1.58 -5.69 4.85
CA VAL A 64 -1.14 -4.28 4.82
C VAL A 64 0.28 -4.17 4.27
N ALA A 65 1.18 -5.08 4.65
CA ALA A 65 2.54 -5.12 4.12
C ALA A 65 2.54 -5.40 2.62
N ASP A 66 1.76 -6.37 2.15
CA ASP A 66 1.67 -6.72 0.72
C ASP A 66 1.09 -5.57 -0.12
N VAL A 67 0.08 -4.88 0.41
CA VAL A 67 -0.45 -3.64 -0.19
C VAL A 67 0.59 -2.52 -0.21
N MET A 68 1.41 -2.37 0.84
CA MET A 68 2.50 -1.38 0.87
C MET A 68 3.59 -1.71 -0.15
N VAL A 69 3.95 -2.98 -0.32
CA VAL A 69 4.86 -3.45 -1.37
C VAL A 69 4.27 -3.14 -2.75
N SER A 70 2.99 -3.47 -2.98
CA SER A 70 2.29 -3.13 -4.22
C SER A 70 2.30 -1.63 -4.52
N CYS A 71 2.16 -0.77 -3.50
CA CYS A 71 2.28 0.68 -3.67
C CYS A 71 3.70 1.10 -4.11
N LEU A 72 4.74 0.51 -3.51
CA LEU A 72 6.13 0.77 -3.91
C LEU A 72 6.41 0.27 -5.33
N GLU A 73 5.87 -0.88 -5.70
CA GLU A 73 5.93 -1.44 -7.05
C GLU A 73 5.29 -0.50 -8.07
N ILE A 74 4.08 0.01 -7.81
CA ILE A 74 3.40 1.02 -8.64
C ILE A 74 4.28 2.27 -8.79
N MET A 75 4.88 2.74 -7.70
CA MET A 75 5.78 3.90 -7.75
C MET A 75 7.01 3.64 -8.62
N VAL A 76 7.62 2.47 -8.54
CA VAL A 76 8.74 2.08 -9.41
C VAL A 76 8.27 1.99 -10.86
N TRP A 77 7.11 1.38 -11.09
CA TRP A 77 6.55 1.12 -12.42
C TRP A 77 6.21 2.39 -13.19
N TYR A 78 5.61 3.37 -12.51
CA TYR A 78 5.23 4.66 -13.10
C TYR A 78 6.27 5.77 -12.85
N ASP A 79 7.42 5.41 -12.30
CA ASP A 79 8.52 6.32 -11.96
C ASP A 79 8.09 7.50 -11.06
N PHE A 80 7.25 7.22 -10.06
CA PHE A 80 6.92 8.16 -9.00
C PHE A 80 8.00 8.14 -7.92
N ASP A 81 8.47 9.32 -7.52
CA ASP A 81 9.36 9.48 -6.38
C ASP A 81 8.58 9.57 -5.05
N CYS A 82 9.23 9.15 -3.96
CA CYS A 82 8.61 9.11 -2.64
C CYS A 82 8.20 10.49 -2.15
N ILE A 83 8.98 11.53 -2.43
CA ILE A 83 8.69 12.90 -1.99
C ILE A 83 7.39 13.40 -2.63
N THR A 84 7.19 13.15 -3.91
CA THR A 84 5.94 13.49 -4.62
C THR A 84 4.74 12.77 -4.00
N VAL A 85 4.85 11.46 -3.71
CA VAL A 85 3.76 10.69 -3.10
C VAL A 85 3.47 11.16 -1.67
N GLU A 86 4.50 11.37 -0.85
CA GLU A 86 4.38 11.87 0.52
C GLU A 86 3.75 13.27 0.59
N ASN A 87 4.11 14.16 -0.33
CA ASN A 87 3.49 15.48 -0.46
C ASN A 87 1.99 15.35 -0.77
N ARG A 88 1.62 14.49 -1.73
CA ARG A 88 0.21 14.22 -2.08
C ARG A 88 -0.56 13.60 -0.92
N MET A 89 0.05 12.69 -0.17
CA MET A 89 -0.53 12.12 1.05
C MET A 89 -0.78 13.20 2.10
N SER A 90 0.22 14.06 2.36
CA SER A 90 0.13 15.17 3.31
C SER A 90 -0.99 16.13 2.97
N GLU A 91 -1.08 16.57 1.70
CA GLU A 91 -2.20 17.40 1.22
C GLU A 91 -3.56 16.74 1.47
N LYS A 92 -3.66 15.42 1.26
CA LYS A 92 -4.91 14.65 1.45
C LYS A 92 -5.28 14.57 2.93
N LEU A 93 -4.32 14.32 3.82
CA LEU A 93 -4.53 14.32 5.26
C LEU A 93 -4.97 15.69 5.78
N ILE A 94 -4.35 16.77 5.31
CA ILE A 94 -4.76 18.15 5.64
C ILE A 94 -6.22 18.38 5.23
N ARG A 95 -6.62 17.94 4.02
CA ARG A 95 -8.02 18.05 3.57
C ARG A 95 -8.98 17.24 4.45
N PHE A 96 -8.61 16.05 4.89
CA PHE A 96 -9.44 15.26 5.80
C PHE A 96 -9.56 15.90 7.17
N PHE A 97 -8.46 16.39 7.72
CA PHE A 97 -8.44 17.09 9.01
C PHE A 97 -9.36 18.32 8.99
N LYS A 98 -9.30 19.16 7.94
CA LYS A 98 -10.22 20.30 7.77
C LYS A 98 -11.68 19.87 7.79
N ARG A 99 -12.05 18.81 7.06
CA ARG A 99 -13.43 18.30 7.02
C ARG A 99 -13.93 17.82 8.39
N ILE A 100 -13.05 17.23 9.20
CA ILE A 100 -13.41 16.79 10.55
C ILE A 100 -13.68 18.01 11.44
N LEU A 101 -12.83 19.03 11.39
CA LEU A 101 -13.02 20.26 12.16
C LEU A 101 -14.30 21.01 11.74
N GLU A 102 -14.57 21.12 10.44
CA GLU A 102 -15.78 21.77 9.93
C GLU A 102 -17.05 21.02 10.37
N LYS A 103 -17.05 19.69 10.33
CA LYS A 103 -18.18 18.86 10.80
C LYS A 103 -18.35 18.86 12.32
N GLY A 104 -17.25 18.88 13.07
CA GLY A 104 -17.26 18.99 14.52
C GLY A 104 -17.71 20.37 15.03
N SER A 105 -17.61 21.41 14.20
CA SER A 105 -18.07 22.77 14.53
C SER A 105 -19.57 22.99 14.28
N MET A 106 -20.29 21.98 13.78
CA MET A 106 -21.74 22.02 13.52
C MET A 106 -22.58 21.30 14.60
N VAL A 107 -22.00 21.00 15.77
CA VAL A 107 -22.69 20.42 16.93
C VAL A 107 -22.74 21.44 18.06
#